data_AF-A0A953AR91-F1
#
_entry.id   AF-A0A953AR91-F1
#
_cell.length_a   1.000
_cell.length_b   1.000
_cell.length_c   1.000
_cell.angle_alpha   90.00
_cell.angle_beta   90.00
_cell.angle_gamma   90.00
#
_symmetry.space_group_name_H-M   'P 1'
#
loop_
_entity.id
_entity.type
_entity.pdbx_description
1 polymer ?
#
loop_
_entity_poly.entity_id
_entity_poly.type
_entity_poly.pdbx_seq_one_letter_code
_entity_poly.pdbx_strand_id
1 'polypeptide(L)'
;MTGFLASVASPAEARIVHDAGADIIDLKAPAAGALGALPAATIRAVVARLGRQACLSATVGDLPPQPALLAAAAARTAALGVDFVKVGLFPGGDAEACLAALGAVAAGGVRIVAVLF
;
A
#
# COMPACT_ATOMS: atom_id res chain seq x y z
N MET A 1 15.68 -12.29 -10.75
CA MET A 1 14.24 -12.53 -10.93
C MET A 1 13.57 -11.17 -11.05
N THR A 2 12.79 -10.94 -12.10
CA THR A 2 12.08 -9.67 -12.36
C THR A 2 10.59 -9.90 -12.10
N GLY A 3 9.89 -8.90 -11.56
CA GLY A 3 8.44 -8.96 -11.34
C GLY A 3 7.75 -7.72 -11.89
N PHE A 4 6.53 -7.89 -12.37
CA PHE A 4 5.66 -6.85 -12.89
C PHE A 4 4.62 -6.44 -11.84
N LEU A 5 4.63 -5.15 -11.49
CA LEU A 5 3.64 -4.54 -10.62
C LEU A 5 2.69 -3.65 -11.43
N ALA A 6 1.39 -3.86 -11.27
CA ALA A 6 0.36 -3.04 -11.92
C ALA A 6 -0.46 -2.28 -10.88
N SER A 7 -0.48 -0.94 -10.96
CA SER A 7 -1.32 -0.11 -10.11
C SER A 7 -2.73 0.04 -10.68
N VAL A 8 -3.75 -0.18 -9.85
CA VAL A 8 -5.17 -0.20 -10.24
C VAL A 8 -6.00 0.60 -9.23
N ALA A 9 -7.06 1.23 -9.72
CA ALA A 9 -7.96 2.08 -8.95
C ALA A 9 -9.32 1.41 -8.65
N SER A 10 -9.61 0.25 -9.24
CA SER A 10 -10.91 -0.43 -9.10
C SER A 10 -10.83 -1.96 -9.06
N PRO A 11 -11.87 -2.65 -8.54
CA PRO A 11 -11.93 -4.11 -8.59
C PRO A 11 -12.02 -4.69 -10.00
N ALA A 12 -12.49 -3.91 -10.98
CA ALA A 12 -12.53 -4.33 -12.38
C ALA A 12 -11.12 -4.34 -12.97
N GLU A 13 -10.36 -3.25 -12.79
CA GLU A 13 -8.95 -3.18 -13.22
C GLU A 13 -8.08 -4.22 -12.52
N ALA A 14 -8.28 -4.44 -11.21
CA ALA A 14 -7.56 -5.47 -10.46
C ALA A 14 -7.72 -6.86 -11.08
N ARG A 15 -8.91 -7.18 -11.62
CA ARG A 15 -9.12 -8.46 -12.30
C ARG A 15 -8.44 -8.51 -13.67
N ILE A 16 -8.48 -7.42 -14.43
CA ILE A 16 -7.82 -7.35 -15.74
C ILE A 16 -6.32 -7.61 -15.59
N VAL A 17 -5.66 -6.95 -14.64
CA VAL A 17 -4.20 -7.11 -14.46
C VAL A 17 -3.84 -8.46 -13.83
N HIS A 18 -4.71 -9.04 -13.01
CA HIS A 18 -4.56 -10.41 -12.53
C HIS A 18 -4.57 -11.41 -13.69
N ASP A 19 -5.58 -11.33 -14.55
CA ASP A 19 -5.73 -12.22 -15.71
C ASP A 19 -4.60 -12.01 -16.74
N ALA A 20 -3.99 -10.81 -16.77
CA ALA A 20 -2.82 -10.48 -17.58
C ALA A 20 -1.47 -10.90 -16.96
N GLY A 21 -1.46 -11.49 -15.75
CA GLY A 21 -0.26 -12.03 -15.12
C GLY A 21 0.58 -11.03 -14.32
N ALA A 22 -0.03 -9.99 -13.71
CA ALA A 22 0.68 -9.13 -12.78
C ALA A 22 1.15 -9.91 -11.54
N ASP A 23 2.44 -9.81 -11.19
CA ASP A 23 3.02 -10.44 -10.00
C ASP A 23 2.55 -9.75 -8.71
N ILE A 24 2.36 -8.43 -8.75
CA ILE A 24 1.81 -7.63 -7.66
C ILE A 24 0.75 -6.69 -8.20
N ILE A 25 -0.42 -6.70 -7.56
CA ILE A 25 -1.52 -5.77 -7.85
C ILE A 25 -1.48 -4.67 -6.80
N ASP A 26 -1.31 -3.42 -7.21
CA ASP A 26 -1.14 -2.28 -6.32
C ASP A 26 -2.39 -1.39 -6.30
N LEU A 27 -3.05 -1.35 -5.15
CA LEU A 27 -4.27 -0.63 -4.91
C LEU A 27 -3.94 0.83 -4.57
N LYS A 28 -4.08 1.70 -5.56
CA LYS A 28 -3.63 3.09 -5.51
C LYS A 28 -4.63 4.00 -6.23
N ALA A 29 -4.78 5.23 -5.73
CA ALA A 29 -5.62 6.27 -6.30
C ALA A 29 -4.76 7.43 -6.84
N PRO A 30 -4.28 7.37 -8.10
CA PRO A 30 -3.43 8.41 -8.69
C PRO A 30 -4.07 9.81 -8.69
N ALA A 31 -5.40 9.88 -8.80
CA ALA A 31 -6.15 11.14 -8.74
C ALA A 31 -6.07 11.84 -7.36
N ALA A 32 -5.65 11.13 -6.31
CA ALA A 32 -5.49 11.64 -4.97
C ALA A 32 -4.02 11.87 -4.57
N GLY A 33 -3.07 11.76 -5.52
CA GLY A 33 -1.65 12.00 -5.28
C GLY A 33 -0.72 10.87 -5.75
N ALA A 34 0.59 11.06 -5.56
CA ALA A 34 1.63 10.17 -6.03
C ALA A 34 1.57 8.77 -5.40
N LEU A 35 1.01 8.64 -4.20
CA LEU A 35 0.65 7.43 -3.47
C LEU A 35 -0.76 7.54 -2.87
N GLY A 36 -1.67 8.27 -3.52
CA GLY A 36 -3.04 8.44 -3.05
C GLY A 36 -3.71 7.10 -2.69
N ALA A 37 -4.43 7.05 -1.58
CA ALA A 37 -5.07 5.83 -1.08
C ALA A 37 -6.46 5.63 -1.69
N LEU A 38 -6.81 4.37 -2.00
CA LEU A 38 -8.19 4.02 -2.31
C LEU A 38 -9.05 3.95 -1.04
N PRO A 39 -10.38 4.15 -1.15
CA PRO A 39 -11.29 3.91 -0.03
C PRO A 39 -11.15 2.49 0.54
N ALA A 40 -11.24 2.36 1.87
CA ALA A 40 -11.11 1.07 2.53
C ALA A 40 -12.11 0.01 2.02
N ALA A 41 -13.33 0.43 1.66
CA ALA A 41 -14.34 -0.44 1.07
C ALA A 41 -13.89 -1.02 -0.28
N THR A 42 -13.24 -0.20 -1.12
CA THR A 42 -12.67 -0.64 -2.40
C THR A 42 -11.54 -1.65 -2.18
N ILE A 43 -10.63 -1.37 -1.25
CA ILE A 43 -9.54 -2.29 -0.91
C ILE A 43 -10.09 -3.63 -0.44
N ARG A 44 -11.07 -3.63 0.49
CA ARG A 44 -11.72 -4.85 0.98
C ARG A 44 -12.42 -5.63 -0.13
N ALA A 45 -13.06 -4.94 -1.07
CA ALA A 45 -13.71 -5.59 -2.22
C ALA A 45 -12.69 -6.32 -3.11
N VAL A 46 -11.49 -5.75 -3.31
CA VAL A 46 -10.42 -6.43 -4.05
C VAL A 46 -9.85 -7.60 -3.25
N VAL A 47 -9.52 -7.40 -1.97
CA VAL A 47 -8.99 -8.45 -1.09
C VAL A 47 -9.95 -9.65 -1.03
N ALA A 48 -11.25 -9.41 -0.87
CA ALA A 48 -12.26 -10.48 -0.83
C ALA A 48 -12.30 -11.31 -2.13
N ARG A 49 -11.96 -10.70 -3.27
CA ARG A 49 -12.08 -11.33 -4.59
C ARG A 49 -10.79 -11.97 -5.07
N LEU A 50 -9.63 -11.41 -4.70
CA LEU A 50 -8.32 -11.81 -5.24
C LEU A 50 -7.27 -12.15 -4.17
N GLY A 51 -7.51 -11.89 -2.88
CA GLY A 51 -6.49 -12.03 -1.82
C GLY A 51 -5.96 -13.45 -1.59
N ARG A 52 -6.59 -14.48 -2.18
CA ARG A 52 -6.09 -15.87 -2.18
C ARG A 52 -5.40 -16.27 -3.48
N GLN A 53 -5.42 -15.40 -4.48
CA GLN A 53 -5.02 -15.67 -5.86
C GLN A 53 -3.90 -14.74 -6.35
N ALA A 54 -3.74 -13.58 -5.72
CA ALA A 54 -2.78 -12.55 -6.12
C ALA A 54 -2.08 -11.94 -4.90
N CYS A 55 -0.86 -11.47 -5.10
CA CYS A 55 -0.16 -10.63 -4.13
C CYS A 55 -0.70 -9.19 -4.24
N LEU A 56 -1.26 -8.67 -3.16
CA LEU A 56 -1.89 -7.35 -3.13
C LEU A 56 -1.05 -6.34 -2.35
N SER A 57 -0.81 -5.17 -2.91
CA SER A 57 -0.26 -4.04 -2.17
C SER A 57 -1.26 -2.89 -2.13
N ALA A 58 -1.20 -2.02 -1.13
CA ALA A 58 -2.00 -0.79 -1.09
C ALA A 58 -1.21 0.37 -0.53
N THR A 59 -1.44 1.56 -1.07
CA THR A 59 -0.85 2.80 -0.58
C THR A 59 -1.65 3.38 0.60
N VAL A 60 -0.94 4.01 1.53
CA VAL A 60 -1.56 4.67 2.71
C VAL A 60 -2.04 6.10 2.44
N GLY A 61 -1.72 6.65 1.25
CA GLY A 61 -1.98 8.05 0.89
C GLY A 61 -0.72 8.91 0.91
N ASP A 62 -0.83 10.12 0.34
CA ASP A 62 0.19 11.17 0.42
C ASP A 62 0.08 11.84 1.80
N LEU A 63 0.72 11.23 2.80
CA LEU A 63 0.70 11.69 4.18
C LEU A 63 1.97 12.50 4.48
N PRO A 64 1.89 13.53 5.34
CA PRO A 64 3.08 14.24 5.79
C PRO A 64 4.02 13.27 6.56
N PRO A 65 5.34 13.53 6.55
CA PRO A 65 6.34 12.71 7.23
C PRO A 65 6.26 12.85 8.76
N GLN A 66 5.19 12.30 9.33
CA GLN A 66 4.88 12.30 10.77
C GLN A 66 4.84 10.85 11.28
N PRO A 67 5.75 10.45 12.20
CA PRO A 67 5.94 9.05 12.56
C PRO A 67 4.66 8.32 13.01
N ALA A 68 3.91 8.92 13.94
CA ALA A 68 2.68 8.33 14.48
C ALA A 68 1.58 8.20 13.42
N LEU A 69 1.46 9.19 12.53
CA LEU A 69 0.47 9.18 11.45
C LEU A 69 0.76 8.07 10.44
N LEU A 70 2.02 7.95 10.01
CA LEU A 70 2.45 6.92 9.06
C LEU A 70 2.30 5.52 9.66
N ALA A 71 2.71 5.31 10.91
CA ALA A 71 2.54 4.03 11.60
C ALA A 71 1.07 3.62 11.72
N ALA A 72 0.21 4.55 12.14
CA ALA A 72 -1.22 4.28 12.26
C ALA A 72 -1.87 4.00 10.89
N ALA A 73 -1.49 4.73 9.85
CA ALA A 73 -1.99 4.50 8.49
C ALA A 73 -1.51 3.15 7.92
N ALA A 74 -0.27 2.77 8.20
CA ALA A 74 0.27 1.49 7.79
C ALA A 74 -0.48 0.32 8.45
N ALA A 75 -0.68 0.39 9.77
CA ALA A 75 -1.43 -0.63 10.51
C ALA A 75 -2.89 -0.74 10.04
N ARG A 76 -3.58 0.40 9.82
CA ARG A 76 -4.96 0.41 9.30
C ARG A 76 -5.05 -0.23 7.92
N THR A 77 -4.09 0.04 7.03
CA THR A 77 -4.06 -0.50 5.67
C THR A 77 -3.78 -1.99 5.68
N ALA A 78 -2.83 -2.45 6.51
CA ALA A 78 -2.55 -3.87 6.70
C ALA A 78 -3.79 -4.64 7.18
N ALA A 79 -4.58 -4.08 8.11
CA ALA A 79 -5.82 -4.66 8.61
C ALA A 79 -6.94 -4.79 7.56
N LEU A 80 -6.76 -4.25 6.35
CA LEU A 80 -7.66 -4.48 5.22
C LEU A 80 -7.38 -5.81 4.51
N GLY A 81 -6.26 -6.48 4.82
CA GLY A 81 -5.89 -7.80 4.31
C GLY A 81 -5.00 -7.78 3.07
N VAL A 82 -4.19 -6.72 2.88
CA VAL A 82 -3.20 -6.65 1.81
C VAL A 82 -1.88 -7.29 2.24
N ASP A 83 -1.12 -7.81 1.27
CA ASP A 83 0.17 -8.45 1.48
C ASP A 83 1.27 -7.46 1.83
N PHE A 84 1.26 -6.30 1.16
CA PHE A 84 2.22 -5.22 1.35
C PHE A 84 1.51 -3.89 1.56
N VAL A 85 2.09 -3.05 2.42
CA VAL A 85 1.65 -1.68 2.62
C VAL A 85 2.71 -0.74 2.08
N LYS A 86 2.32 0.16 1.17
CA LYS A 86 3.21 1.17 0.60
C LYS A 86 3.05 2.51 1.31
N VAL A 87 4.16 3.05 1.78
CA VAL A 87 4.22 4.32 2.53
C VAL A 87 5.21 5.26 1.87
N GLY A 88 4.79 6.50 1.60
CA GLY A 88 5.69 7.55 1.11
C GLY A 88 6.44 8.23 2.24
N LEU A 89 7.73 8.47 2.05
CA LEU A 89 8.55 9.36 2.86
C LEU A 89 8.83 10.61 2.03
N PHE A 90 7.94 11.59 2.15
CA PHE A 90 8.07 12.88 1.49
C PHE A 90 9.04 13.80 2.25
N PRO A 91 9.70 14.76 1.58
CA PRO A 91 10.57 15.73 2.24
C PRO A 91 9.84 16.58 3.31
N GLY A 92 10.60 17.16 4.24
CA GLY A 92 10.10 18.16 5.19
C GLY A 92 9.78 17.65 6.59
N GLY A 93 10.27 16.47 6.99
CA GLY A 93 10.14 15.95 8.35
C GLY A 93 11.33 15.09 8.77
N ASP A 94 11.17 14.40 9.91
CA ASP A 94 12.18 13.50 10.46
C ASP A 94 12.02 12.10 9.84
N ALA A 95 12.82 11.84 8.80
CA ALA A 95 12.80 10.57 8.08
C ALA A 95 13.24 9.39 8.96
N GLU A 96 14.20 9.60 9.87
CA GLU A 96 14.68 8.55 10.77
C GLU A 96 13.60 8.15 11.77
N ALA A 97 12.93 9.12 12.38
CA ALA A 97 11.81 8.84 13.27
C ALA A 97 10.65 8.15 12.54
N CYS A 98 10.37 8.54 11.28
CA CYS A 98 9.36 7.87 10.46
C CYS A 98 9.73 6.42 10.15
N LEU A 99 10.98 6.16 9.77
CA LEU A 99 11.49 4.81 9.52
C LEU A 99 11.45 3.95 10.79
N ALA A 100 11.81 4.51 11.95
CA ALA A 100 11.73 3.81 13.22
C ALA A 100 10.28 3.41 13.57
N ALA A 101 9.32 4.33 13.39
CA ALA A 101 7.92 4.06 13.64
C ALA A 101 7.34 3.01 12.66
N LEU A 102 7.69 3.07 11.38
CA LEU A 102 7.33 2.05 10.39
C LEU A 102 8.00 0.71 10.70
N GLY A 103 9.25 0.71 11.17
CA GLY A 103 9.98 -0.47 11.62
C GLY A 103 9.28 -1.20 12.77
N ALA A 104 8.71 -0.46 13.74
CA ALA A 104 7.92 -1.04 14.81
C ALA A 104 6.64 -1.72 14.29
N VAL A 105 5.97 -1.13 13.28
CA VAL A 105 4.81 -1.76 12.62
C VAL A 105 5.24 -3.03 11.85
N ALA A 106 6.39 -2.98 11.18
CA ALA A 106 6.92 -4.12 10.45
C ALA A 106 7.33 -5.29 11.36
N ALA A 107 7.87 -4.99 12.55
CA ALA A 107 8.15 -5.99 13.58
C ALA A 107 6.89 -6.74 14.06
N GLY A 108 5.71 -6.14 13.89
CA GLY A 108 4.41 -6.77 14.12
C GLY A 108 3.93 -7.70 12.99
N GLY A 109 4.75 -7.95 11.97
CA GLY A 109 4.44 -8.85 10.85
C GLY A 109 3.86 -8.18 9.60
N VAL A 110 3.73 -6.84 9.60
CA VAL A 110 3.30 -6.10 8.42
C VAL A 110 4.47 -5.95 7.44
N ARG A 111 4.30 -6.36 6.18
CA ARG A 111 5.31 -6.10 5.14
C ARG A 111 5.12 -4.69 4.59
N ILE A 112 6.13 -3.85 4.77
CA ILE A 112 6.09 -2.44 4.38
C ILE A 112 7.07 -2.19 3.23
N VAL A 113 6.63 -1.40 2.24
CA VAL A 113 7.47 -0.81 1.21
C VAL A 113 7.52 0.70 1.45
N ALA A 114 8.68 1.20 1.86
CA ALA A 114 8.93 2.64 1.97
C ALA A 114 9.34 3.19 0.59
N VAL A 115 8.64 4.23 0.13
CA VAL A 115 8.90 4.93 -1.14
C VAL A 115 9.49 6.29 -0.83
N LEU A 116 10.71 6.56 -1.31
CA LEU A 116 11.42 7.82 -1.11
C LEU A 116 11.15 8.76 -2.29
N PHE A 117 10.91 10.05 -2.01
CA PHE A 117 10.67 11.11 -3.00
C PHE A 117 11.79 12.14 -3.00
#